data_AF-K4KJ85-F1
#
_entry.id   AF-K4KJ85-F1
#
_cell.length_a   1.000
_cell.length_b   1.000
_cell.length_c   1.000
_cell.angle_alpha   90.00
_cell.angle_beta   90.00
_cell.angle_gamma   90.00
#
_symmetry.space_group_name_H-M   'P 1'
#
loop_
_entity.id
_entity.type
_entity.pdbx_description
1 polymer ?
#
loop_
_entity_poly.entity_id
_entity_poly.type
_entity_poly.pdbx_seq_one_letter_code
_entity_poly.pdbx_strand_id
1 'polypeptide(L)'
;MNLNLSGRFGLFELIVVVTLIGVLWAAGARYYGLVMDDARRTGFEAQARAFTSVVAMIHWSWAAGGTNMQPATQSRDAMVLIDQQPLYVNRYGWPTHASENLSLQPVRAEGCRQVWDTIMQNPGNTRVKAEHTSPDGIINVSVVDARRCRYEILSPGGIHSWFDYDVISGRIDVVSGR
;
A
#
# COMPACT_ATOMS: atom_id res chain seq x y z
N MET A 1 -1.32 36.35 -11.58
CA MET A 1 0.11 36.66 -11.80
C MET A 1 0.27 37.07 -13.26
N ASN A 2 0.45 38.38 -13.50
CA ASN A 2 0.66 38.93 -14.84
C ASN A 2 2.14 38.81 -15.19
N LEU A 3 2.46 37.98 -16.19
CA LEU A 3 3.80 37.91 -16.74
C LEU A 3 3.97 39.09 -17.71
N ASN A 4 4.45 40.21 -17.17
CA ASN A 4 4.81 41.40 -17.95
C ASN A 4 6.22 41.20 -18.52
N LEU A 5 6.32 40.74 -19.77
CA LEU A 5 7.57 40.61 -20.50
C LEU A 5 7.94 41.96 -21.13
N SER A 6 8.60 42.81 -20.35
CA SER A 6 9.19 44.09 -20.76
C SER A 6 10.52 43.89 -21.50
N GLY A 7 10.46 43.11 -22.58
CA GLY A 7 11.51 42.95 -23.59
C GLY A 7 10.83 42.34 -24.80
N ARG A 8 11.03 42.91 -26.00
CA ARG A 8 10.48 42.34 -27.24
C ARG A 8 11.08 40.95 -27.45
N PHE A 9 10.47 39.91 -26.88
CA PHE A 9 10.76 38.52 -27.19
C PHE A 9 10.43 38.33 -28.67
N GLY A 10 11.45 38.03 -29.48
CA GLY A 10 11.25 37.82 -30.91
C GLY A 10 10.45 36.54 -31.15
N LEU A 11 9.55 36.54 -32.15
CA LEU A 11 8.85 35.34 -32.59
C LEU A 11 9.82 34.17 -32.86
N PHE A 12 11.00 34.48 -33.41
CA PHE A 12 12.08 33.52 -33.63
C PHE A 12 12.64 32.92 -32.32
N GLU A 13 12.82 33.74 -31.29
CA GLU A 13 13.36 33.29 -30.00
C GLU A 13 12.41 32.31 -29.31
N LEU A 14 11.11 32.61 -29.33
CA LEU A 14 10.08 31.69 -28.83
C LEU A 14 10.09 30.35 -29.59
N ILE A 15 10.23 30.39 -30.92
CA ILE A 15 10.29 29.17 -31.74
C ILE A 15 11.51 28.32 -31.37
N VAL A 16 12.69 28.94 -31.25
CA VAL A 16 13.92 28.23 -30.88
C VAL A 16 13.78 27.59 -29.49
N VAL A 17 13.25 28.32 -28.51
CA VAL A 17 13.06 27.80 -27.13
C VAL A 17 12.06 26.65 -27.09
N VAL A 18 10.89 26.77 -27.74
CA VAL A 18 9.89 25.70 -27.77
C VAL A 18 10.44 24.47 -28.49
N THR A 19 11.21 24.66 -29.56
CA THR A 19 11.85 23.55 -30.28
C THR A 19 12.89 22.85 -29.40
N LEU A 20 13.72 23.61 -28.68
CA LEU A 20 14.68 23.07 -27.71
C LEU A 20 13.99 22.28 -26.59
N ILE A 21 12.95 22.85 -25.98
CA ILE A 21 12.19 22.16 -24.93
C ILE A 21 11.54 20.89 -25.47
N GLY A 22 10.99 20.91 -26.69
CA GLY A 22 10.40 19.74 -27.32
C GLY A 22 11.40 18.61 -27.51
N VAL A 23 12.61 18.92 -27.98
CA VAL A 23 13.69 17.92 -28.17
C VAL A 23 14.16 17.38 -26.82
N LEU A 24 14.37 18.25 -25.83
CA LEU A 24 14.76 17.84 -24.48
C LEU A 24 13.71 16.93 -23.83
N TRP A 25 12.43 17.27 -23.99
CA TRP A 25 11.33 16.47 -23.44
C TRP A 25 11.25 15.10 -24.10
N ALA A 26 11.35 15.02 -25.43
CA ALA A 26 11.36 13.76 -26.16
C ALA A 26 12.51 12.84 -25.72
N ALA A 27 13.70 13.40 -25.47
CA ALA A 27 14.84 12.66 -24.96
C ALA A 27 14.64 12.21 -23.50
N GLY A 28 14.12 13.09 -22.64
CA GLY A 28 13.94 12.84 -21.20
C GLY A 28 12.78 11.91 -20.86
N ALA A 29 11.73 11.85 -21.69
CA ALA A 29 10.51 11.10 -21.41
C ALA A 29 10.77 9.59 -21.16
N ARG A 30 11.64 8.97 -21.96
CA ARG A 30 11.95 7.53 -21.82
C ARG A 30 12.67 7.22 -20.51
N TYR A 31 13.65 8.05 -20.16
CA TYR A 31 14.40 7.88 -18.92
C TYR A 31 13.51 8.10 -17.69
N TYR A 32 12.65 9.12 -17.75
CA TYR A 32 11.71 9.42 -16.68
C TYR A 32 10.77 8.24 -16.39
N GLY A 33 10.27 7.55 -17.41
CA GLY A 33 9.41 6.36 -17.23
C GLY A 33 10.10 5.26 -16.41
N LEU A 34 11.32 4.90 -16.79
CA LEU A 34 12.10 3.85 -16.10
C LEU A 34 12.40 4.20 -14.63
N VAL A 35 12.81 5.44 -14.37
CA VAL A 35 13.07 5.91 -13.00
C VAL A 35 11.80 5.91 -12.15
N MET A 36 10.66 6.28 -12.75
CA MET A 36 9.38 6.28 -12.04
C MET A 36 8.89 4.88 -11.71
N ASP A 37 9.10 3.90 -12.60
CA ASP A 37 8.74 2.50 -12.32
C ASP A 37 9.61 1.91 -11.18
N ASP A 38 10.92 2.20 -11.18
CA ASP A 38 11.83 1.77 -10.10
C ASP A 38 11.50 2.46 -8.75
N ALA A 39 11.17 3.76 -8.80
CA ALA A 39 10.73 4.50 -7.62
C ALA A 39 9.41 3.95 -7.06
N ARG A 40 8.45 3.56 -7.91
CA ARG A 40 7.19 2.93 -7.48
C ARG A 40 7.44 1.59 -6.82
N ARG A 41 8.28 0.74 -7.42
CA ARG A 41 8.67 -0.54 -6.84
C ARG A 41 9.32 -0.35 -5.47
N THR A 42 10.33 0.51 -5.38
CA THR A 42 11.05 0.78 -4.13
C THR A 42 10.12 1.38 -3.07
N GLY A 43 9.20 2.25 -3.48
CA GLY A 43 8.16 2.81 -2.61
C GLY A 43 7.21 1.74 -2.07
N PHE A 44 6.84 0.75 -2.90
CA PHE A 44 6.02 -0.37 -2.47
C PHE A 44 6.78 -1.30 -1.51
N GLU A 45 8.05 -1.59 -1.78
CA GLU A 45 8.92 -2.35 -0.85
C GLU A 45 9.09 -1.63 0.49
N ALA A 46 9.19 -0.29 0.49
CA ALA A 46 9.23 0.52 1.71
C ALA A 46 7.92 0.42 2.50
N GLN A 47 6.77 0.45 1.82
CA GLN A 47 5.47 0.22 2.45
C GLN A 47 5.39 -1.19 3.06
N ALA A 48 5.82 -2.24 2.35
CA ALA A 48 5.84 -3.60 2.90
C ALA A 48 6.70 -3.72 4.18
N ARG A 49 7.84 -3.02 4.24
CA ARG A 49 8.68 -2.94 5.43
C ARG A 49 8.00 -2.18 6.57
N ALA A 50 7.34 -1.06 6.26
CA ALA A 50 6.56 -0.31 7.24
C ALA A 50 5.42 -1.17 7.81
N PHE A 51 4.68 -1.88 6.95
CA PHE A 51 3.65 -2.85 7.34
C PHE A 51 4.19 -3.88 8.33
N THR A 52 5.36 -4.45 8.02
CA THR A 52 6.05 -5.42 8.90
C THR A 52 6.35 -4.85 10.28
N SER A 53 6.86 -3.61 10.33
CA SER A 53 7.17 -2.96 11.60
C SER A 53 5.93 -2.68 12.45
N VAL A 54 4.82 -2.25 11.82
CA VAL A 54 3.57 -1.95 12.52
C VAL A 54 2.90 -3.22 13.02
N VAL A 55 2.85 -4.28 12.20
CA VAL A 55 2.35 -5.61 12.62
C VAL A 55 3.13 -6.14 13.81
N ALA A 56 4.46 -6.05 13.79
CA ALA A 56 5.29 -6.43 14.93
C ALA A 56 5.00 -5.56 16.16
N MET A 57 4.86 -4.25 16.01
CA MET A 57 4.52 -3.34 17.11
C MET A 57 3.17 -3.70 17.75
N ILE A 58 2.17 -4.06 16.96
CA ILE A 58 0.86 -4.52 17.46
C ILE A 58 1.00 -5.84 18.22
N HIS A 59 1.80 -6.78 17.71
CA HIS A 59 2.07 -8.02 18.42
C HIS A 59 2.78 -7.78 19.77
N TRP A 60 3.74 -6.85 19.81
CA TRP A 60 4.41 -6.46 21.06
C TRP A 60 3.47 -5.78 22.06
N SER A 61 2.59 -4.89 21.61
CA SER A 61 1.59 -4.27 22.48
C SER A 61 0.61 -5.30 23.04
N TRP A 62 0.34 -6.37 22.27
CA TRP A 62 -0.46 -7.50 22.71
C TRP A 62 0.24 -8.37 23.75
N ALA A 63 1.48 -8.75 23.49
CA ALA A 63 2.28 -9.51 24.43
C ALA A 63 2.50 -8.77 25.76
N ALA A 64 2.56 -7.43 25.72
CA ALA A 64 2.70 -6.58 26.90
C ALA A 64 1.39 -6.34 27.67
N GLY A 65 0.24 -6.81 27.17
CA GLY A 65 -1.07 -6.60 27.82
C GLY A 65 -1.51 -5.13 27.83
N GLY A 66 -1.31 -4.41 26.72
CA GLY A 66 -1.51 -2.96 26.62
C GLY A 66 -2.87 -2.44 27.12
N THR A 67 -2.90 -1.20 27.60
CA THR A 67 -4.06 -0.55 28.23
C THR A 67 -5.30 -0.40 27.34
N ASN A 68 -5.15 -0.58 26.03
CA ASN A 68 -6.19 -0.41 25.03
C ASN A 68 -6.70 -1.75 24.48
N MET A 69 -6.46 -2.84 25.19
CA MET A 69 -6.90 -4.18 24.80
C MET A 69 -8.18 -4.60 25.49
N GLN A 70 -9.13 -5.03 24.68
CA GLN A 70 -10.27 -5.80 25.16
C GLN A 70 -9.91 -7.29 25.11
N PRO A 71 -10.02 -8.02 26.24
CA PRO A 71 -9.62 -9.42 26.30
C PRO A 71 -10.45 -10.27 25.33
N ALA A 72 -9.77 -11.19 24.64
CA ALA A 72 -10.42 -12.17 23.79
C ALA A 72 -11.38 -13.03 24.62
N THR A 73 -12.62 -13.20 24.16
CA THR A 73 -13.56 -14.19 24.72
C THR A 73 -13.55 -15.44 23.86
N GLN A 74 -14.18 -16.53 24.30
CA GLN A 74 -14.27 -17.77 23.50
C GLN A 74 -14.87 -17.57 22.10
N SER A 75 -15.53 -16.45 21.85
CA SER A 75 -16.24 -16.13 20.61
C SER A 75 -15.72 -14.88 19.89
N ARG A 76 -14.69 -14.18 20.41
CA ARG A 76 -14.19 -12.92 19.83
C ARG A 76 -12.68 -12.78 19.98
N ASP A 77 -12.05 -12.32 18.90
CA ASP A 77 -10.66 -11.89 18.88
C ASP A 77 -10.43 -10.69 19.81
N ALA A 78 -9.19 -10.54 20.30
CA ALA A 78 -8.84 -9.38 21.11
C ALA A 78 -8.88 -8.12 20.23
N MET A 79 -9.39 -7.01 20.77
CA MET A 79 -9.47 -5.75 20.04
C MET A 79 -8.39 -4.79 20.56
N VAL A 80 -7.71 -4.12 19.64
CA VAL A 80 -6.70 -3.10 19.87
C VAL A 80 -7.15 -1.82 19.19
N LEU A 81 -7.08 -0.69 19.89
CA LEU A 81 -7.35 0.62 19.30
C LEU A 81 -6.07 1.19 18.69
N ILE A 82 -6.05 1.36 17.37
CA ILE A 82 -5.01 2.08 16.63
C ILE A 82 -5.66 3.38 16.15
N ASP A 83 -5.20 4.54 16.62
CA ASP A 83 -5.76 5.85 16.24
C ASP A 83 -7.30 5.92 16.35
N GLN A 84 -7.85 5.36 17.43
CA GLN A 84 -9.30 5.25 17.70
C GLN A 84 -10.08 4.34 16.74
N GLN A 85 -9.40 3.66 15.80
CA GLN A 85 -9.99 2.63 14.96
C GLN A 85 -9.82 1.24 15.61
N PRO A 86 -10.88 0.42 15.68
CA PRO A 86 -10.80 -0.93 16.18
C PRO A 86 -10.03 -1.82 15.20
N LEU A 87 -8.95 -2.43 15.67
CA LEU A 87 -8.23 -3.50 14.97
C LEU A 87 -8.30 -4.77 15.80
N TYR A 88 -8.75 -5.86 15.19
CA TYR A 88 -8.83 -7.15 15.86
C TYR A 88 -7.54 -7.92 15.62
N VAL A 89 -7.07 -8.56 16.68
CA VAL A 89 -5.90 -9.43 16.70
C VAL A 89 -6.32 -10.84 17.12
N ASN A 90 -5.79 -11.84 16.44
CA ASN A 90 -6.07 -13.22 16.77
C ASN A 90 -5.52 -13.60 18.16
N ARG A 91 -5.78 -14.85 18.57
CA ARG A 91 -5.25 -15.44 19.81
C ARG A 91 -3.72 -15.45 19.95
N TYR A 92 -2.98 -15.17 18.88
CA TYR A 92 -1.52 -15.10 18.83
C TYR A 92 -1.01 -13.64 18.76
N GLY A 93 -1.90 -12.64 18.82
CA GLY A 93 -1.55 -11.22 18.80
C GLY A 93 -1.28 -10.63 17.41
N TRP A 94 -1.69 -11.31 16.33
CA TRP A 94 -1.51 -10.81 14.96
C TRP A 94 -2.78 -10.18 14.40
N PRO A 95 -2.70 -9.03 13.70
CA PRO A 95 -3.84 -8.40 13.04
C PRO A 95 -4.55 -9.33 12.05
N THR A 96 -5.88 -9.40 12.11
CA THR A 96 -6.69 -10.25 11.23
C THR A 96 -7.72 -9.48 10.42
N HIS A 97 -8.39 -8.50 11.05
CA HIS A 97 -9.47 -7.69 10.47
C HIS A 97 -9.71 -6.44 11.32
N ALA A 98 -10.43 -5.45 10.78
CA ALA A 98 -10.82 -4.25 11.52
C ALA A 98 -12.32 -4.22 11.90
N SER A 99 -13.04 -5.34 11.79
CA SER A 99 -14.50 -5.40 12.06
C SER A 99 -14.92 -6.64 12.86
N GLU A 100 -15.73 -6.45 13.91
CA GLU A 100 -16.21 -7.51 14.83
C GLU A 100 -16.74 -8.78 14.14
N ASN A 101 -17.33 -8.62 12.95
CA ASN A 101 -18.03 -9.69 12.23
C ASN A 101 -17.11 -10.68 11.50
N LEU A 102 -15.79 -10.46 11.48
CA LEU A 102 -14.85 -11.30 10.74
C LEU A 102 -14.04 -12.26 11.64
N SER A 103 -14.16 -12.14 12.97
CA SER A 103 -13.41 -12.92 13.97
C SER A 103 -13.58 -14.44 13.92
N LEU A 104 -14.69 -14.92 13.36
CA LEU A 104 -15.01 -16.35 13.25
C LEU A 104 -15.02 -16.83 11.80
N GLN A 105 -14.59 -15.99 10.86
CA GLN A 105 -14.72 -16.25 9.43
C GLN A 105 -13.34 -16.43 8.79
N PRO A 106 -13.22 -17.26 7.74
CA PRO A 106 -11.97 -17.34 6.98
C PRO A 106 -11.59 -15.96 6.46
N VAL A 107 -10.29 -15.71 6.34
CA VAL A 107 -9.75 -14.43 5.87
C VAL A 107 -10.42 -14.05 4.54
N ARG A 108 -10.98 -12.83 4.49
CA ARG A 108 -11.58 -12.26 3.28
C ARG A 108 -10.74 -11.10 2.78
N ALA A 109 -10.76 -10.87 1.47
CA ALA A 109 -10.01 -9.78 0.86
C ALA A 109 -10.41 -8.41 1.43
N GLU A 110 -11.68 -8.25 1.79
CA GLU A 110 -12.18 -7.05 2.45
C GLU A 110 -11.60 -6.87 3.86
N GLY A 111 -11.42 -7.96 4.61
CA GLY A 111 -10.74 -7.92 5.91
C GLY A 111 -9.26 -7.54 5.76
N CYS A 112 -8.57 -8.11 4.77
CA CYS A 112 -7.20 -7.74 4.45
C CYS A 112 -7.06 -6.26 4.04
N ARG A 113 -8.04 -5.73 3.29
CA ARG A 113 -8.07 -4.32 2.89
C ARG A 113 -8.21 -3.43 4.11
N GLN A 114 -9.14 -3.77 4.99
CA GLN A 114 -9.33 -3.06 6.25
C GLN A 114 -8.07 -3.08 7.13
N VAL A 115 -7.40 -4.23 7.29
CA VAL A 115 -6.13 -4.28 8.05
C VAL A 115 -5.13 -3.28 7.48
N TRP A 116 -4.95 -3.26 6.16
CA TRP A 116 -4.04 -2.31 5.51
C TRP A 116 -4.46 -0.85 5.76
N ASP A 117 -5.73 -0.53 5.53
CA ASP A 117 -6.26 0.84 5.68
C ASP A 117 -6.19 1.33 7.14
N THR A 118 -6.28 0.43 8.12
CA THR A 118 -6.20 0.75 9.56
C THR A 118 -4.76 0.92 10.04
N ILE A 119 -3.82 0.07 9.58
CA ILE A 119 -2.45 0.09 10.13
C ILE A 119 -1.49 1.01 9.39
N MET A 120 -1.81 1.35 8.14
CA MET A 120 -0.98 2.25 7.34
C MET A 120 -1.33 3.71 7.63
N GLN A 121 -0.32 4.51 7.96
CA GLN A 121 -0.48 5.96 8.16
C GLN A 121 -0.91 6.69 6.88
N ASN A 122 -0.49 6.18 5.73
CA ASN A 122 -0.93 6.65 4.42
C ASN A 122 -1.20 5.44 3.52
N PRO A 123 -2.39 4.84 3.60
CA PRO A 123 -2.71 3.57 2.93
C PRO A 123 -2.75 3.70 1.39
N GLY A 124 -2.80 4.93 0.86
CA GLY A 124 -3.02 5.17 -0.56
C GLY A 124 -4.38 4.63 -1.03
N ASN A 125 -4.51 4.44 -2.34
CA ASN A 125 -5.70 3.80 -2.91
C ASN A 125 -5.53 2.28 -2.87
N THR A 126 -6.40 1.62 -2.12
CA THR A 126 -6.53 0.16 -2.09
C THR A 126 -7.86 -0.29 -2.65
N ARG A 127 -7.90 -1.49 -3.23
CA ARG A 127 -9.15 -2.14 -3.65
C ARG A 127 -9.05 -3.64 -3.49
N VAL A 128 -10.17 -4.29 -3.24
CA VAL A 128 -10.24 -5.75 -3.40
C VAL A 128 -10.09 -6.09 -4.88
N LYS A 129 -9.19 -7.03 -5.19
CA LYS A 129 -8.94 -7.49 -6.57
C LYS A 129 -10.23 -8.03 -7.18
N ALA A 130 -10.71 -7.40 -8.24
CA ALA A 130 -11.76 -7.94 -9.08
C ALA A 130 -11.15 -8.88 -10.13
N GLU A 131 -11.93 -9.86 -10.59
CA GLU A 131 -11.49 -10.97 -11.45
C GLU A 131 -10.85 -10.52 -12.79
N HIS A 132 -11.11 -9.30 -13.26
CA HIS A 132 -10.78 -8.89 -14.63
C HIS A 132 -10.09 -7.54 -14.83
N THR A 133 -9.72 -6.78 -13.79
CA THR A 133 -8.95 -5.54 -14.02
C THR A 133 -8.15 -5.13 -12.81
N SER A 134 -6.83 -5.02 -12.99
CA SER A 134 -5.96 -4.28 -12.08
C SER A 134 -5.57 -2.95 -12.73
N PRO A 135 -6.31 -1.85 -12.50
CA PRO A 135 -5.82 -0.52 -12.85
C PRO A 135 -4.45 -0.22 -12.23
N ASP A 136 -3.57 0.39 -13.03
CA ASP A 136 -2.20 0.74 -12.67
C ASP A 136 -2.14 1.65 -11.43
N GLY A 137 -1.11 1.45 -10.60
CA GLY A 137 -0.80 2.35 -9.47
C GLY A 137 -1.75 2.26 -8.28
N ILE A 138 -2.69 1.31 -8.27
CA ILE A 138 -3.57 1.02 -7.12
C ILE A 138 -3.18 -0.33 -6.53
N ILE A 139 -3.19 -0.41 -5.20
CA ILE A 139 -2.88 -1.64 -4.48
C ILE A 139 -4.10 -2.55 -4.52
N ASN A 140 -3.92 -3.74 -5.08
CA ASN A 140 -4.94 -4.78 -5.11
C ASN A 140 -4.75 -5.70 -3.91
N VAL A 141 -5.86 -5.96 -3.25
CA VAL A 141 -5.92 -6.82 -2.08
C VAL A 141 -6.67 -8.08 -2.45
N SER A 142 -6.06 -9.22 -2.19
CA SER A 142 -6.65 -10.54 -2.45
C SER A 142 -6.30 -11.51 -1.33
N VAL A 143 -6.90 -12.69 -1.37
CA VAL A 143 -6.64 -13.77 -0.42
C VAL A 143 -6.06 -14.93 -1.20
N VAL A 144 -4.87 -15.39 -0.80
CA VAL A 144 -4.17 -16.51 -1.47
C VAL A 144 -4.70 -17.85 -0.99
N ASP A 145 -4.94 -17.95 0.32
CA ASP A 145 -5.54 -19.09 1.00
C ASP A 145 -6.28 -18.60 2.25
N ALA A 146 -6.90 -19.50 3.02
CA ALA A 146 -7.71 -19.13 4.18
C ALA A 146 -6.99 -18.32 5.29
N ARG A 147 -5.67 -18.08 5.20
CA ARG A 147 -4.86 -17.36 6.18
C ARG A 147 -3.92 -16.28 5.60
N ARG A 148 -3.72 -16.21 4.27
CA ARG A 148 -2.77 -15.27 3.66
C ARG A 148 -3.47 -14.18 2.85
N CYS A 149 -3.25 -12.93 3.27
CA CYS A 149 -3.57 -11.73 2.52
C CYS A 149 -2.45 -11.43 1.52
N ARG A 150 -2.79 -11.11 0.27
CA ARG A 150 -1.84 -10.63 -0.74
C ARG A 150 -2.15 -9.19 -1.10
N TYR A 151 -1.11 -8.37 -1.02
CA TYR A 151 -1.13 -6.99 -1.48
C TYR A 151 -0.22 -6.89 -2.70
N GLU A 152 -0.75 -6.40 -3.82
CA GLU A 152 -0.01 -6.33 -5.08
C GLU A 152 -0.22 -5.00 -5.80
N ILE A 153 0.82 -4.56 -6.49
CA ILE A 153 0.79 -3.38 -7.34
C ILE A 153 1.29 -3.73 -8.75
N LEU A 154 0.59 -3.18 -9.75
CA LEU A 154 1.01 -3.21 -11.14
C LEU A 154 1.52 -1.81 -11.53
N SER A 155 2.74 -1.76 -12.06
CA SER A 155 3.32 -0.53 -12.60
C SER A 155 3.10 -0.45 -14.12
N PRO A 156 2.99 0.76 -14.71
CA PRO A 156 2.82 0.96 -16.15
C PRO A 156 3.91 0.29 -16.99
N GLY A 157 5.14 0.16 -16.47
CA GLY A 157 6.20 -0.62 -17.10
C GLY A 157 6.03 -2.14 -17.06
N GLY A 158 4.88 -2.66 -16.63
CA GLY A 158 4.60 -4.09 -16.50
C GLY A 158 5.20 -4.76 -15.26
N ILE A 159 5.84 -3.99 -14.37
CA ILE A 159 6.42 -4.51 -13.13
C ILE A 159 5.29 -4.89 -12.17
N HIS A 160 5.24 -6.17 -11.79
CA HIS A 160 4.31 -6.71 -10.80
C HIS A 160 5.06 -7.00 -9.51
N SER A 161 4.68 -6.32 -8.43
CA SER A 161 5.27 -6.53 -7.10
C SER A 161 4.17 -6.87 -6.10
N TRP A 162 4.42 -7.83 -5.22
CA TRP A 162 3.48 -8.21 -4.19
C TRP A 162 4.17 -8.64 -2.90
N PHE A 163 3.42 -8.66 -1.81
CA PHE A 163 3.84 -9.34 -0.59
C PHE A 163 2.64 -10.05 0.02
N ASP A 164 2.94 -11.18 0.67
CA ASP A 164 1.94 -12.00 1.36
C ASP A 164 2.09 -11.78 2.86
N TYR A 165 0.97 -11.55 3.54
CA TYR A 165 0.87 -11.45 4.99
C TYR A 165 0.06 -12.64 5.52
N ASP A 166 0.69 -13.44 6.38
CA ASP A 166 0.04 -14.55 7.07
C ASP A 166 -0.58 -14.08 8.39
N VAL A 167 -1.90 -14.09 8.46
CA VAL A 167 -2.64 -13.54 9.60
C VAL A 167 -2.51 -14.39 10.87
N ILE A 168 -1.98 -15.62 10.79
CA ILE A 168 -1.85 -16.55 11.93
C ILE A 168 -0.47 -16.43 12.57
N SER A 169 0.56 -16.32 11.73
CA SER A 169 1.96 -16.34 12.16
C SER A 169 2.61 -14.96 12.18
N GLY A 170 1.99 -13.96 11.57
CA GLY A 170 2.59 -12.64 11.40
C GLY A 170 3.67 -12.57 10.33
N ARG A 171 3.95 -13.68 9.62
CA ARG A 171 4.99 -13.74 8.59
C ARG A 171 4.60 -12.86 7.40
N ILE A 172 5.59 -12.12 6.90
CA ILE A 172 5.47 -11.32 5.70
C ILE A 172 6.52 -11.80 4.69
N ASP A 173 6.05 -12.29 3.55
CA ASP A 173 6.89 -12.78 2.47
C ASP A 173 6.82 -11.79 1.30
N VAL A 174 7.87 -10.96 1.16
CA VAL A 174 7.96 -9.97 0.08
C VAL A 174 8.49 -10.64 -1.18
N VAL A 175 7.71 -10.61 -2.25
CA VAL A 175 8.10 -11.15 -3.56
C VAL A 175 7.96 -10.04 -4.61
N SER A 176 9.09 -9.44 -4.98
CA SER A 176 9.12 -8.53 -6.12
C SER A 176 9.32 -9.34 -7.40
N GLY A 177 8.31 -9.37 -8.27
CA GLY A 177 8.42 -10.00 -9.59
C GLY A 177 9.28 -9.14 -10.53
N ARG A 178 10.13 -9.82 -11.30
CA ARG A 178 10.77 -9.28 -12.50
C ARG A 178 9.99 -9.72 -13.73
#